data_AF-A0A0A0JGE1-F1
#
_entry.id   AF-A0A0A0JGE1-F1
#
_cell.length_a   1.000
_cell.length_b   1.000
_cell.length_c   1.000
_cell.angle_alpha   90.00
_cell.angle_beta   90.00
_cell.angle_gamma   90.00
#
_symmetry.space_group_name_H-M   'P 1'
#
loop_
_entity.id
_entity.type
_entity.pdbx_description
1 polymer ?
#
loop_
_entity_poly.entity_id
_entity_poly.type
_entity_poly.pdbx_seq_one_letter_code
_entity_poly.pdbx_strand_id
1 'polypeptide(L)' 'MSTQISVRLSDGLVAQLDALVSSGGARSRAAIIESALERELRARIYAREAEVLAAAPRDPELDEWVSAAASTVTWDD' A
#
# COMPACT_ATOMS: atom_id res chain seq x y z
N MET A 1 -18.78 8.92 -4.03
CA MET A 1 -18.98 9.00 -5.50
C MET A 1 -17.89 8.17 -6.17
N SER A 2 -18.20 7.48 -7.26
CA SER A 2 -17.20 6.75 -8.06
C SER A 2 -17.09 7.36 -9.45
N THR A 3 -15.90 7.28 -10.05
CA THR A 3 -15.63 7.70 -11.42
C THR A 3 -15.34 6.46 -12.25
N GLN A 4 -15.99 6.33 -13.40
CA GLN A 4 -15.75 5.20 -14.31
C GLN A 4 -14.66 5.58 -15.32
N ILE A 5 -13.72 4.66 -15.52
CA ILE A 5 -12.65 4.76 -16.51
C ILE A 5 -12.62 3.49 -17.37
N SER A 6 -12.14 3.62 -18.61
CA SER A 6 -11.85 2.48 -19.48
C SER A 6 -10.35 2.20 -19.47
N VAL A 7 -9.96 0.98 -19.10
CA VAL A 7 -8.57 0.54 -19.05
C VAL A 7 -8.36 -0.69 -19.93
N ARG A 8 -7.17 -0.81 -20.51
CA ARG A 8 -6.75 -2.01 -21.23
C ARG A 8 -5.95 -2.91 -20.29
N LEU A 9 -6.38 -4.16 -20.20
CA LEU A 9 -5.72 -5.21 -19.43
C LEU A 9 -5.50 -6.40 -20.36
N SER A 10 -4.54 -7.27 -20.06
CA SER A 10 -4.36 -8.50 -20.81
C SER A 10 -5.53 -9.45 -20.57
N ASP A 11 -5.92 -10.21 -21.60
CA ASP A 11 -7.03 -11.16 -21.52
C ASP A 11 -6.84 -12.16 -20.37
N GLY A 12 -5.60 -12.62 -20.15
CA GLY A 12 -5.27 -13.52 -19.06
C GLY A 12 -5.45 -12.92 -17.66
N LEU A 13 -5.28 -11.60 -17.51
CA LEU A 13 -5.53 -10.92 -16.24
C LEU A 13 -7.04 -10.75 -16.01
N VAL A 14 -7.79 -10.41 -17.06
CA VAL A 14 -9.25 -10.34 -16.99
C VAL A 14 -9.85 -11.70 -16.63
N ALA A 15 -9.36 -12.79 -17.24
CA ALA A 15 -9.82 -14.15 -16.92
C ALA A 15 -9.60 -14.53 -15.45
N GLN A 16 -8.49 -14.09 -14.84
CA GLN A 16 -8.22 -14.33 -13.41
C GLN A 16 -9.14 -13.51 -12.50
N LEU A 17 -9.40 -12.24 -12.84
CA LEU A 17 -10.37 -11.41 -12.12
C LEU A 17 -11.76 -12.06 -12.15
N ASP A 18 -12.14 -12.61 -13.30
CA ASP A 18 -13.43 -13.29 -13.49
C ASP A 18 -13.55 -14.55 -12.66
N ALA A 19 -12.50 -15.37 -12.67
CA ALA A 19 -12.44 -16.56 -11.84
C ALA A 19 -12.65 -16.22 -10.35
N LEU A 20 -11.94 -15.19 -9.84
CA LEU A 20 -12.05 -14.76 -8.44
C LEU A 20 -13.44 -14.24 -8.06
N VAL A 21 -14.10 -13.49 -8.95
CA VAL A 21 -15.48 -13.03 -8.70
C VAL A 21 -16.44 -14.21 -8.75
N SER A 22 -16.30 -15.11 -9.74
CA SER A 22 -17.17 -16.27 -9.92
C SER A 22 -17.07 -17.27 -8.77
N SER A 23 -15.89 -17.40 -8.15
CA SER A 23 -15.66 -18.25 -6.98
C SER A 23 -16.13 -17.61 -5.66
N GLY A 24 -16.67 -16.39 -5.70
CA GLY A 24 -17.08 -15.63 -4.52
C GLY A 24 -15.92 -15.02 -3.72
N GLY A 25 -14.69 -15.06 -4.25
CA GLY A 25 -13.51 -14.47 -3.61
C GLY A 25 -13.51 -12.94 -3.60
N ALA A 26 -14.37 -12.31 -4.41
CA ALA A 26 -14.60 -10.87 -4.40
C ALA A 26 -16.01 -10.51 -4.87
N ARG A 27 -16.50 -9.35 -4.42
CA ARG A 27 -17.84 -8.83 -4.76
C ARG A 27 -17.97 -8.34 -6.20
N SER A 28 -16.87 -7.91 -6.82
CA SER A 28 -16.82 -7.42 -8.20
C SER A 28 -15.39 -7.29 -8.70
N ARG A 29 -15.19 -7.18 -10.03
CA ARG A 29 -13.88 -6.86 -10.62
C ARG A 29 -13.34 -5.52 -10.10
N ALA A 30 -14.23 -4.53 -9.97
CA ALA A 30 -13.88 -3.20 -9.47
C ALA A 30 -13.33 -3.26 -8.03
N ALA A 31 -13.93 -4.06 -7.15
CA ALA A 31 -13.44 -4.21 -5.78
C ALA A 31 -12.01 -4.80 -5.72
N ILE A 32 -11.69 -5.75 -6.61
CA ILE A 32 -10.34 -6.32 -6.70
C ILE A 32 -9.36 -5.24 -7.21
N ILE A 33 -9.73 -4.53 -8.27
CA ILE A 33 -8.88 -3.50 -8.88
C ILE A 33 -8.65 -2.34 -7.90
N GLU A 34 -9.69 -1.90 -7.19
CA GLU A 34 -9.61 -0.83 -6.19
C GLU A 34 -8.66 -1.21 -5.06
N SER A 35 -8.81 -2.40 -4.47
CA SER A 35 -7.90 -2.89 -3.43
C SER A 35 -6.46 -3.01 -3.91
N ALA A 36 -6.24 -3.48 -5.15
CA ALA A 36 -4.92 -3.57 -5.74
C ALA A 36 -4.29 -2.18 -5.97
N LEU A 37 -5.07 -1.22 -6.46
CA LEU A 37 -4.63 0.15 -6.69
C LEU A 37 -4.32 0.87 -5.38
N GLU A 38 -5.16 0.74 -4.36
CA GLU A 38 -4.90 1.32 -3.03
C GLU A 38 -3.58 0.83 -2.44
N ARG A 39 -3.31 -0.47 -2.54
CA ARG A 39 -2.06 -1.07 -2.07
C ARG A 39 -0.85 -0.52 -2.83
N GLU A 40 -0.94 -0.43 -4.15
CA GLU A 40 0.15 0.10 -4.99
C GLU A 40 0.42 1.58 -4.73
N LEU A 41 -0.65 2.40 -4.65
CA LEU A 41 -0.52 3.82 -4.35
C LEU A 41 0.11 4.06 -2.98
N ARG A 42 -0.33 3.29 -1.97
CA ARG A 42 0.25 3.33 -0.63
C ARG A 42 1.73 2.97 -0.64
N ALA A 43 2.12 1.91 -1.35
CA ALA A 43 3.52 1.51 -1.47
C ALA A 43 4.38 2.60 -2.09
N ARG A 44 3.89 3.29 -3.14
CA ARG A 44 4.61 4.40 -3.79
C ARG A 44 4.76 5.62 -2.89
N ILE A 45 3.72 5.97 -2.14
CA ILE A 45 3.77 7.09 -1.19
C ILE A 45 4.85 6.81 -0.14
N TYR A 46 4.81 5.65 0.51
CA TYR A 46 5.80 5.32 1.54
C TYR A 46 7.21 5.16 1.01
N ALA A 47 7.39 4.60 -0.20
CA ALA A 47 8.71 4.54 -0.83
C ALA A 47 9.27 5.96 -1.02
N ARG A 48 8.43 6.89 -1.49
CA ARG A 48 8.83 8.29 -1.66
C ARG A 48 9.15 8.98 -0.34
N GLU A 49 8.35 8.74 0.70
CA GLU A 49 8.59 9.29 2.03
C GLU A 49 9.90 8.75 2.64
N ALA A 50 10.17 7.45 2.48
CA ALA A 50 11.40 6.84 2.93
C ALA A 50 12.64 7.46 2.25
N GLU A 51 12.57 7.78 0.95
CA GLU A 51 13.64 8.50 0.25
C GLU A 51 13.89 9.90 0.84
N VAL A 52 12.81 10.65 1.12
CA VAL A 52 12.92 11.99 1.70
C VAL A 52 13.51 11.94 3.10
N LEU A 53 13.05 11.00 3.93
CA LEU A 53 13.58 10.79 5.28
C LEU A 53 15.04 10.33 5.25
N ALA A 54 15.42 9.45 4.32
CA ALA A 54 16.80 8.99 4.18
C ALA A 54 17.74 10.12 3.69
N ALA A 55 17.22 11.09 2.94
CA ALA A 55 17.98 12.25 2.48
C ALA A 55 18.06 13.39 3.51
N ALA A 56 17.24 13.35 4.57
CA ALA A 56 17.27 14.37 5.61
C ALA A 56 18.57 14.25 6.44
N PRO A 57 19.22 15.38 6.79
CA PRO A 57 20.34 15.37 7.71
C PRO A 57 19.93 14.71 9.04
N ARG A 58 20.79 13.83 9.54
CA ARG A 58 20.60 13.22 10.86
C ARG A 58 20.71 14.30 11.94
N ASP A 59 19.75 14.30 12.84
CA ASP A 59 19.77 15.11 14.06
C ASP A 59 20.17 14.19 15.23
N PRO A 60 21.40 14.30 15.75
CA PRO A 60 21.92 13.41 16.79
C PRO A 60 21.11 13.45 18.08
N GLU A 61 20.52 14.61 18.42
CA GLU A 61 19.67 14.72 19.60
C GLU A 61 18.40 13.91 19.34
N LEU A 62 17.72 14.14 18.21
CA LEU A 62 16.51 13.39 17.85
C LEU A 62 16.74 11.88 17.78
N ASP A 63 17.89 11.44 17.25
CA ASP A 63 18.27 10.02 17.23
C ASP A 63 18.37 9.41 18.66
N GLU A 64 18.88 10.17 19.64
CA GLU A 64 18.96 9.76 21.05
C GLU A 64 17.55 9.61 21.66
N TRP A 65 16.65 10.57 21.42
CA TRP A 65 15.26 10.50 21.88
C TRP A 65 14.51 9.31 21.25
N VAL A 66 14.69 9.06 19.95
CA VAL A 66 14.08 7.91 19.25
C VAL A 66 14.59 6.58 19.82
N SER A 67 15.90 6.47 20.06
CA SER A 67 16.49 5.27 20.65
C SER A 67 15.96 5.01 22.06
N ALA A 68 15.86 6.06 22.89
CA ALA A 68 15.30 5.95 24.23
C ALA A 68 13.82 5.51 24.20
N ALA A 69 13.01 6.11 23.32
CA ALA A 69 11.61 5.75 23.17
C ALA A 69 11.41 4.31 22.67
N ALA A 70 12.16 3.88 21.65
CA ALA A 70 12.08 2.52 21.11
C ALA A 70 12.40 1.44 22.17
N SER A 71 13.28 1.75 23.13
CA SER A 71 13.60 0.84 24.24
C SER A 71 12.50 0.70 25.29
N THR A 72 11.51 1.60 25.28
CA THR A 72 10.41 1.64 26.27
C THR A 72 9.08 1.11 25.74
N VAL A 73 8.91 0.97 24.42
CA VAL A 73 7.66 0.47 23.83
C VAL A 73 7.71 -1.05 23.72
N THR A 74 7.01 -1.73 24.62
CA THR A 74 6.59 -3.12 24.41
C THR A 74 5.32 -3.10 23.58
N TRP A 75 5.42 -3.46 22.31
CA TRP A 75 4.22 -3.76 21.51
C TRP A 75 3.70 -5.12 21.98
N ASP A 76 2.54 -5.11 22.63
CA ASP A 76 1.79 -6.35 22.90
C ASP A 76 1.14 -6.77 21.58
N ASP A 77 1.41 -8.02 21.15
CA ASP A 77 1.05 -8.59 19.85
C ASP A 77 -0.45 -8.97 19.76
#